data_AF-D0NJ38-F1
#
_entry.id   AF-D0NJ38-F1
#
_cell.length_a   1.000
_cell.length_b   1.000
_cell.length_c   1.000
_cell.angle_alpha   90.00
_cell.angle_beta   90.00
_cell.angle_gamma   90.00
#
_symmetry.space_group_name_H-M   'P 1'
#
loop_
_entity.id
_entity.type
_entity.pdbx_description
1 polymer ?
#
loop_
_entity_poly.entity_id
_entity_poly.type
_entity_poly.pdbx_seq_one_letter_code
_entity_poly.pdbx_strand_id
1 'polypeptide(L)'
;MLIFKNAKSNYPIQGLPDCVNGVCYRTSPSAFINNRIMVEWLRETRSWGPADPFAKERQLWLDNARGHAADRFPFHRIKVHWRNLCERRNMEAIRRGEWMQGAKSSGALANPGKRFFLETAAECIRLVNAEKDEKGVNWAETSMVLCGLDVGNNGKWEANQLSKSLHDIISRCSEDSSTGYQ
;
A
#
# COMPACT_ATOMS: atom_id res chain seq x y z
N MET A 1 -0.05 1.85 5.77
CA MET A 1 -1.08 2.77 6.31
C MET A 1 -2.39 2.02 6.49
N LEU A 2 -3.04 2.10 7.66
CA LEU A 2 -4.37 1.51 7.90
C LEU A 2 -5.44 2.61 8.02
N ILE A 3 -6.60 2.41 7.40
CA ILE A 3 -7.73 3.34 7.51
C ILE A 3 -8.95 2.60 8.04
N PHE A 4 -9.42 3.00 9.21
CA PHE A 4 -10.65 2.45 9.78
C PHE A 4 -11.87 3.27 9.36
N LYS A 5 -12.96 2.56 9.07
CA LYS A 5 -14.26 3.21 8.89
C LYS A 5 -14.72 3.83 10.21
N ASN A 6 -14.92 5.13 10.23
CA ASN A 6 -15.40 5.87 11.38
C ASN A 6 -16.15 7.14 10.93
N ALA A 7 -17.44 7.23 11.25
CA ALA A 7 -18.27 8.37 10.87
C ALA A 7 -17.73 9.69 11.41
N LYS A 8 -17.17 9.69 12.62
CA LYS A 8 -16.64 10.90 13.26
C LYS A 8 -15.27 11.31 12.72
N SER A 9 -14.58 10.44 11.97
CA SER A 9 -13.22 10.65 11.47
C SER A 9 -12.22 11.10 12.55
N ASN A 10 -12.49 10.80 13.83
CA ASN A 10 -11.62 11.22 14.93
C ASN A 10 -10.42 10.26 15.06
N TYR A 11 -9.31 10.84 15.50
CA TYR A 11 -8.09 10.14 15.85
C TYR A 11 -7.54 10.73 17.16
N PRO A 12 -7.21 9.91 18.18
CA PRO A 12 -7.44 8.46 18.23
C PRO A 12 -8.94 8.10 18.27
N ILE A 13 -9.28 6.84 17.95
CA ILE A 13 -10.65 6.34 18.12
C ILE A 13 -10.98 6.32 19.60
N GLN A 14 -12.11 6.91 19.99
CA GLN A 14 -12.56 6.93 21.38
C GLN A 14 -12.67 5.49 21.91
N GLY A 15 -12.01 5.21 23.04
CA GLY A 15 -12.00 3.88 23.66
C GLY A 15 -11.05 2.86 23.02
N LEU A 16 -10.25 3.25 22.02
CA LEU A 16 -9.19 2.42 21.48
C LEU A 16 -7.82 2.95 21.93
N PRO A 17 -7.08 2.20 22.76
CA PRO A 17 -5.72 2.55 23.14
C PRO A 17 -4.80 2.59 21.90
N ASP A 18 -4.13 3.72 21.70
CA ASP A 18 -3.22 3.96 20.56
C ASP A 18 -1.76 3.61 20.92
N CYS A 19 -1.56 2.40 21.47
CA CYS A 19 -0.31 1.98 22.11
C CYS A 19 0.42 0.84 21.38
N VAL A 20 0.04 0.52 20.14
CA VAL A 20 0.69 -0.54 19.35
C VAL A 20 1.89 0.03 18.61
N ASN A 21 3.09 -0.36 19.03
CA ASN A 21 4.34 0.08 18.40
C ASN A 21 4.41 -0.33 16.93
N GLY A 22 4.93 0.58 16.08
CA GLY A 22 5.11 0.35 14.65
C GLY A 22 3.84 0.42 13.80
N VAL A 23 2.68 0.72 14.40
CA VAL A 23 1.41 0.84 13.66
C VAL A 23 0.91 2.27 13.73
N CYS A 24 0.65 2.87 12.56
CA CYS A 24 -0.12 4.09 12.42
C CYS A 24 -1.43 3.80 11.68
N TYR A 25 -2.54 4.31 12.22
CA TYR A 25 -3.84 4.29 11.57
C TYR A 25 -4.44 5.69 11.48
N ARG A 26 -5.32 5.87 10.50
CA ARG A 26 -6.23 7.02 10.41
C ARG A 26 -7.66 6.51 10.30
N THR A 27 -8.64 7.42 10.36
CA THR A 27 -10.04 7.05 10.24
C THR A 27 -10.77 7.92 9.24
N SER A 28 -11.73 7.34 8.54
CA SER A 28 -12.54 8.04 7.54
C SER A 28 -13.96 7.49 7.51
N PRO A 29 -14.98 8.26 7.10
CA PRO A 29 -16.36 7.75 7.08
C PRO A 29 -16.55 6.61 6.09
N SER A 30 -15.72 6.58 5.04
CA SER A 30 -15.81 5.64 3.93
C SER A 30 -14.79 4.49 4.02
N ALA A 31 -13.88 4.52 4.99
CA ALA A 31 -12.69 3.66 5.07
C ALA A 31 -11.69 3.81 3.90
N PHE A 32 -11.91 4.78 3.01
CA PHE A 32 -10.98 5.09 1.93
C PHE A 32 -10.06 6.25 2.32
N ILE A 33 -8.87 6.24 1.71
CA ILE A 33 -7.91 7.35 1.79
C ILE A 33 -8.42 8.54 0.99
N ASN A 34 -8.12 9.75 1.48
CA ASN A 34 -8.30 10.99 0.75
C ASN A 34 -7.10 11.93 1.04
N ASN A 35 -7.02 13.04 0.32
CA ASN A 35 -5.89 13.96 0.43
C ASN A 35 -5.66 14.47 1.86
N ARG A 36 -6.75 14.74 2.61
CA ARG A 36 -6.66 15.19 4.01
C ARG A 36 -6.00 14.11 4.88
N ILE A 37 -6.50 12.89 4.77
CA ILE A 37 -6.02 11.75 5.58
C ILE A 37 -4.59 11.37 5.21
N MET A 38 -4.22 11.52 3.95
CA MET A 38 -2.84 11.33 3.49
C MET A 38 -1.90 12.33 4.17
N VAL A 39 -2.24 13.64 4.15
CA VAL A 39 -1.45 14.68 4.82
C VAL A 39 -1.37 14.44 6.33
N GLU A 40 -2.48 14.08 6.96
CA GLU A 40 -2.51 13.74 8.39
C GLU A 40 -1.61 12.54 8.69
N TRP A 41 -1.56 11.53 7.82
CA TRP A 41 -0.70 10.36 7.99
C TRP A 41 0.78 10.67 7.82
N LEU A 42 1.14 11.51 6.83
CA LEU A 42 2.52 11.96 6.61
C LEU A 42 3.08 12.76 7.79
N ARG A 43 2.23 13.42 8.58
CA ARG A 43 2.66 14.14 9.79
C ARG A 43 2.88 13.23 10.99
N GLU A 44 2.45 11.97 10.93
CA GLU A 44 2.61 11.05 12.06
C GLU A 44 4.02 10.49 12.10
N THR A 45 4.79 10.84 13.13
CA THR A 45 6.17 10.38 13.32
C THR A 45 6.29 8.86 13.38
N ARG A 46 5.30 8.17 13.96
CA ARG A 46 5.25 6.70 14.02
C ARG A 46 5.13 6.02 12.65
N SER A 47 4.64 6.73 11.62
CA SER A 47 4.53 6.20 10.25
C SER A 47 5.88 6.03 9.56
N TRP A 48 6.91 6.70 10.08
CA TRP A 48 8.21 6.79 9.43
C TRP A 48 9.29 5.89 10.06
N GLY A 49 8.92 5.07 11.06
CA GLY A 49 9.86 4.23 11.80
C GLY A 49 10.81 5.02 12.71
N PRO A 50 11.78 4.35 13.35
CA PRO A 50 12.81 5.02 14.15
C PRO A 50 13.58 5.99 13.26
N ALA A 51 13.59 7.26 13.67
CA ALA A 51 14.31 8.30 12.98
C ALA A 51 15.80 8.18 13.29
N ASP A 52 16.66 8.18 12.26
CA ASP A 52 18.02 8.65 12.45
C ASP A 52 17.94 10.16 12.73
N PRO A 53 18.41 10.65 13.89
CA PRO A 53 18.37 12.07 14.24
C PRO A 53 19.14 12.97 13.26
N PHE A 54 19.96 12.41 12.37
CA PHE A 54 20.73 13.13 11.37
C PHE A 54 20.16 13.04 9.94
N ALA A 55 19.07 12.29 9.72
CA ALA A 55 18.46 12.19 8.40
C ALA A 55 17.74 13.49 8.03
N LYS A 56 18.36 14.30 7.16
CA LYS A 56 17.78 15.53 6.60
C LYS A 56 16.56 15.28 5.70
N GLU A 57 16.39 14.06 5.20
CA GLU A 57 15.34 13.67 4.26
C GLU A 57 14.85 12.24 4.54
N ARG A 58 13.58 11.94 4.23
CA ARG A 58 13.00 10.59 4.32
C ARG A 58 12.34 10.23 3.00
N GLN A 59 12.66 9.05 2.47
CA GLN A 59 12.04 8.51 1.26
C GLN A 59 10.77 7.74 1.63
N LEU A 60 9.69 8.02 0.90
CA LEU A 60 8.39 7.37 1.07
C LEU A 60 8.00 6.65 -0.22
N TRP A 61 7.77 5.34 -0.11
CA TRP A 61 7.31 4.50 -1.22
C TRP A 61 5.80 4.27 -1.09
N LEU A 62 5.04 4.60 -2.13
CA LEU A 62 3.58 4.49 -2.18
C LEU A 62 3.11 3.67 -3.38
N ASP A 63 1.92 3.07 -3.30
CA ASP A 63 1.29 2.41 -4.43
C ASP A 63 0.57 3.41 -5.36
N ASN A 64 0.31 2.99 -6.60
CA ASN A 64 -0.40 3.81 -7.60
C ASN A 64 -1.93 3.66 -7.50
N ALA A 65 -2.49 3.45 -6.30
CA ALA A 65 -3.94 3.48 -6.11
C ALA A 65 -4.47 4.87 -6.52
N ARG A 66 -5.72 4.98 -7.02
CA ARG A 66 -6.30 6.18 -7.70
C ARG A 66 -6.18 7.55 -6.98
N GLY A 67 -5.58 7.65 -5.79
CA GLY A 67 -5.05 8.89 -5.22
C GLY A 67 -3.63 9.28 -5.69
N HIS A 68 -2.96 8.43 -6.47
CA HIS A 68 -1.53 8.51 -6.85
C HIS A 68 -1.39 8.01 -8.29
N ALA A 69 -1.56 8.89 -9.28
CA ALA A 69 -1.63 8.49 -10.69
C ALA A 69 -0.36 7.76 -11.17
N ALA A 70 -0.50 6.48 -11.54
CA ALA A 70 0.18 5.86 -12.69
C ALA A 70 -0.48 4.52 -13.04
N ASP A 71 -0.85 4.40 -14.31
CA ASP A 71 -1.66 3.33 -14.84
C ASP A 71 -0.94 1.98 -14.83
N ARG A 72 -1.69 0.97 -14.39
CA ARG A 72 -1.70 -0.45 -14.83
C ARG A 72 -0.37 -1.20 -14.86
N PHE A 73 -0.18 -2.11 -13.91
CA PHE A 73 0.25 -3.51 -14.18
C PHE A 73 0.13 -4.43 -12.92
N PRO A 74 0.67 -4.08 -11.74
CA PRO A 74 0.62 -4.99 -10.57
C PRO A 74 -0.76 -5.10 -9.92
N PHE A 75 -1.56 -4.04 -9.93
CA PHE A 75 -2.88 -4.02 -9.28
C PHE A 75 -3.88 -5.02 -9.89
N HIS A 76 -3.78 -5.29 -11.20
CA HIS A 76 -4.62 -6.29 -11.85
C HIS A 76 -4.31 -7.70 -11.32
N ARG A 77 -3.03 -8.05 -11.17
CA ARG A 77 -2.59 -9.34 -10.64
C ARG A 77 -2.99 -9.52 -9.17
N ILE A 78 -2.78 -8.48 -8.35
CA ILE A 78 -3.24 -8.48 -6.94
C ILE A 78 -4.75 -8.72 -6.87
N LYS A 79 -5.55 -8.05 -7.71
CA LYS A 79 -7.00 -8.26 -7.76
C LYS A 79 -7.39 -9.69 -8.14
N VAL A 80 -6.69 -10.30 -9.09
CA VAL A 80 -6.94 -11.67 -9.53
C VAL A 80 -6.64 -12.66 -8.39
N HIS A 81 -5.45 -12.59 -7.80
CA HIS A 81 -5.08 -13.46 -6.67
C HIS A 81 -5.97 -13.28 -5.46
N TRP A 82 -6.30 -12.03 -5.13
CA TRP A 82 -7.22 -11.73 -4.04
C TRP A 82 -8.58 -12.38 -4.26
N ARG A 83 -9.15 -12.27 -5.47
CA ARG A 83 -10.44 -12.89 -5.80
C ARG A 83 -10.37 -14.41 -5.64
N ASN A 84 -9.37 -15.05 -6.25
CA ASN A 84 -9.20 -16.50 -6.20
C ASN A 84 -9.02 -17.01 -4.75
N LEU A 85 -8.27 -16.27 -3.93
CA LEU A 85 -8.08 -16.60 -2.51
C LEU A 85 -9.39 -16.44 -1.71
N CYS A 86 -10.12 -15.35 -1.92
CA CYS A 86 -11.41 -15.14 -1.26
C CYS A 86 -12.41 -16.23 -1.65
N GLU A 87 -12.51 -16.57 -2.93
CA GLU A 87 -13.40 -17.63 -3.42
C GLU A 87 -13.05 -18.98 -2.80
N ARG A 88 -11.77 -19.37 -2.83
CA ARG A 88 -11.31 -20.64 -2.23
C ARG A 88 -11.66 -20.72 -0.74
N ARG A 89 -11.32 -19.67 0.01
CA ARG A 89 -11.56 -19.60 1.46
C ARG A 89 -13.05 -19.53 1.80
N ASN A 90 -13.86 -18.84 0.99
CA ASN A 90 -15.32 -18.83 1.14
C ASN A 90 -15.91 -20.22 0.89
N MET A 91 -15.43 -20.94 -0.14
CA MET A 91 -15.86 -22.33 -0.40
C MET A 91 -15.50 -23.26 0.76
N GLU A 92 -14.34 -23.08 1.39
CA GLU A 92 -13.98 -23.82 2.61
C GLU A 92 -14.90 -23.48 3.79
N ALA A 93 -15.21 -22.20 4.00
CA ALA A 93 -16.13 -21.77 5.06
C ALA A 93 -17.55 -22.34 4.86
N ILE A 94 -18.03 -22.39 3.61
CA ILE A 94 -19.29 -23.05 3.23
C ILE A 94 -19.25 -24.53 3.61
N ARG A 95 -18.19 -25.26 3.24
CA ARG A 95 -18.03 -26.69 3.56
C ARG A 95 -17.96 -26.95 5.07
N ARG A 96 -17.39 -26.02 5.84
CA ARG A 96 -17.32 -26.10 7.30
C ARG A 96 -18.61 -25.66 8.00
N GLY A 97 -19.61 -25.18 7.26
CA GLY A 97 -20.87 -24.72 7.81
C GLY A 97 -20.73 -23.43 8.62
N GLU A 98 -19.74 -22.59 8.32
CA GLU A 98 -19.44 -21.33 9.02
C GLU A 98 -20.43 -20.21 8.61
N TRP A 99 -21.72 -20.51 8.73
CA TRP A 99 -22.80 -19.59 8.42
C TRP A 99 -23.03 -18.61 9.57
N MET A 100 -23.49 -17.41 9.23
CA MET A 100 -23.92 -16.43 10.23
C MET A 100 -25.13 -16.98 11.01
N GLN A 101 -25.04 -16.96 12.33
CA GLN A 101 -26.09 -17.45 13.23
C GLN A 101 -26.92 -16.30 13.83
N GLY A 102 -28.16 -16.61 14.25
CA GLY A 102 -29.06 -15.70 14.97
C GLY A 102 -30.17 -15.09 14.11
N ALA A 103 -30.99 -14.22 14.71
CA ALA A 103 -32.21 -13.67 14.11
C ALA A 103 -32.02 -12.86 12.80
N LYS A 104 -30.78 -12.58 12.39
CA LYS A 104 -30.41 -11.92 11.13
C LYS A 104 -29.72 -12.87 10.14
N SER A 105 -29.79 -14.18 10.33
CA SER A 105 -29.18 -15.15 9.42
C SER A 105 -29.88 -15.12 8.07
N SER A 106 -29.24 -14.51 7.06
CA SER A 106 -29.76 -14.37 5.70
C SER A 106 -29.07 -15.31 4.69
N GLY A 107 -28.55 -16.45 5.15
CA GLY A 107 -27.70 -17.33 4.32
C GLY A 107 -26.30 -16.76 4.04
N ALA A 108 -25.88 -15.71 4.75
CA ALA A 108 -24.53 -15.17 4.66
C ALA A 108 -23.54 -16.00 5.50
N LEU A 109 -22.28 -16.05 5.08
CA LEU A 109 -21.18 -16.59 5.91
C LEU A 109 -20.94 -15.71 7.13
N ALA A 110 -20.48 -16.32 8.22
CA ALA A 110 -20.05 -15.59 9.40
C ALA A 110 -18.83 -14.71 9.04
N ASN A 111 -18.74 -13.54 9.67
CA ASN A 111 -17.59 -12.66 9.47
C ASN A 111 -16.33 -13.35 10.04
N PRO A 112 -15.32 -13.69 9.23
CA PRO A 112 -14.14 -14.43 9.68
C PRO A 112 -13.15 -13.56 10.46
N GLY A 113 -13.44 -12.27 10.61
CA GLY A 113 -12.65 -11.34 11.41
C GLY A 113 -11.40 -10.82 10.71
N LYS A 114 -10.70 -9.89 11.37
CA LYS A 114 -9.58 -9.15 10.76
C LYS A 114 -8.40 -10.05 10.36
N ARG A 115 -8.11 -11.08 11.14
CA ARG A 115 -7.00 -12.01 10.90
C ARG A 115 -7.09 -12.67 9.53
N PHE A 116 -8.29 -13.11 9.16
CA PHE A 116 -8.56 -13.69 7.84
C PHE A 116 -8.11 -12.77 6.70
N PHE A 117 -8.52 -11.51 6.73
CA PHE A 117 -8.20 -10.56 5.66
C PHE A 117 -6.71 -10.23 5.60
N LEU A 118 -6.03 -10.14 6.75
CA LEU A 118 -4.59 -9.91 6.80
C LEU A 118 -3.80 -11.10 6.24
N GLU A 119 -4.20 -12.33 6.61
CA GLU A 119 -3.60 -13.55 6.07
C GLU A 119 -3.85 -13.70 4.56
N THR A 120 -5.05 -13.36 4.08
CA THR A 120 -5.37 -13.34 2.64
C THR A 120 -4.52 -12.31 1.90
N ALA A 121 -4.34 -11.11 2.47
CA ALA A 121 -3.49 -10.07 1.88
C ALA A 121 -2.03 -10.52 1.78
N ALA A 122 -1.47 -11.07 2.85
CA ALA A 122 -0.09 -11.55 2.87
C ALA A 122 0.14 -12.68 1.85
N GLU A 123 -0.77 -13.65 1.76
CA GLU A 123 -0.70 -14.72 0.76
C GLU A 123 -0.81 -14.18 -0.66
N CYS A 124 -1.72 -13.22 -0.91
CA CYS A 124 -1.88 -12.57 -2.21
C CYS A 124 -0.58 -11.92 -2.68
N ILE A 125 0.11 -11.18 -1.80
CA ILE A 125 1.39 -10.54 -2.14
C ILE A 125 2.47 -11.59 -2.44
N ARG A 126 2.54 -12.69 -1.67
CA ARG A 126 3.49 -13.78 -1.95
C ARG A 126 3.26 -14.41 -3.33
N LEU A 127 2.00 -14.63 -3.69
CA LEU A 127 1.64 -15.19 -5.01
C LEU A 127 2.02 -14.25 -6.14
N VAL A 128 1.73 -12.96 -6.00
CA VAL A 128 2.11 -11.94 -7.00
C VAL A 128 3.63 -11.85 -7.15
N ASN A 129 4.39 -11.90 -6.04
CA ASN A 129 5.84 -11.85 -6.08
C ASN A 129 6.49 -13.12 -6.63
N ALA A 130 5.80 -14.27 -6.53
CA ALA A 130 6.27 -15.55 -7.08
C ALA A 130 5.95 -15.71 -8.58
N GLU A 131 5.00 -14.95 -9.11
CA GLU A 131 4.71 -14.96 -10.55
C GLU A 131 5.90 -14.40 -11.32
N LYS A 132 6.26 -15.13 -12.37
CA LYS A 132 7.28 -14.76 -13.35
C LYS A 132 6.65 -14.72 -14.72
N ASP A 133 7.13 -13.80 -15.56
CA ASP A 133 6.76 -13.79 -16.98
C ASP A 133 7.45 -14.94 -17.74
N GLU A 134 7.17 -15.03 -19.05
CA GLU A 134 7.77 -16.05 -19.93
C GLU A 134 9.31 -15.99 -19.98
N LYS A 135 9.90 -14.85 -19.60
CA LYS A 135 11.35 -14.62 -19.55
C LYS A 135 11.94 -14.90 -18.18
N GLY A 136 11.12 -15.32 -17.20
CA GLY A 136 11.56 -15.63 -15.85
C GLY A 136 11.72 -14.41 -14.94
N VAL A 137 11.35 -13.21 -15.41
CA VAL A 137 11.42 -11.95 -14.65
C VAL A 137 10.22 -11.88 -13.72
N ASN A 138 10.46 -11.55 -12.45
CA ASN A 138 9.35 -11.42 -11.50
C ASN A 138 8.65 -10.05 -11.68
N TRP A 139 7.37 -9.97 -11.31
CA TRP A 139 6.62 -8.72 -11.52
C TRP A 139 7.14 -7.53 -10.71
N ALA A 140 7.86 -7.76 -9.61
CA ALA A 140 8.48 -6.67 -8.87
C ALA A 140 9.60 -6.05 -9.71
N GLU A 141 10.47 -6.85 -10.34
CA GLU A 141 11.50 -6.40 -11.28
C GLU A 141 10.88 -5.66 -12.48
N THR A 142 9.84 -6.22 -13.10
CA THR A 142 9.14 -5.53 -14.20
C THR A 142 8.52 -4.21 -13.76
N SER A 143 7.94 -4.16 -12.57
CA SER A 143 7.35 -2.93 -12.02
C SER A 143 8.43 -1.89 -11.70
N MET A 144 9.60 -2.33 -11.23
CA MET A 144 10.74 -1.46 -10.99
C MET A 144 11.23 -0.84 -12.30
N VAL A 145 11.39 -1.63 -13.37
CA VAL A 145 11.74 -1.10 -14.71
C VAL A 145 10.72 -0.07 -15.20
N LEU A 146 9.43 -0.42 -15.14
CA LEU A 146 8.35 0.44 -15.64
C LEU A 146 8.18 1.72 -14.83
N CYS A 147 8.56 1.71 -13.54
CA CYS A 147 8.54 2.89 -12.69
C CYS A 147 9.84 3.71 -12.75
N GLY A 148 10.81 3.33 -13.59
CA GLY A 148 12.14 3.98 -13.63
C GLY A 148 12.91 3.77 -12.32
N LEU A 149 12.68 2.64 -11.66
CA LEU A 149 13.22 2.18 -10.39
C LEU A 149 14.12 0.93 -10.54
N ASP A 150 14.48 0.53 -11.77
CA ASP A 150 15.52 -0.47 -12.02
C ASP A 150 16.92 0.15 -12.29
N VAL A 151 17.97 -0.54 -11.84
CA VAL A 151 19.37 -0.15 -12.08
C VAL A 151 19.78 -0.58 -13.49
N GLY A 152 20.58 0.23 -14.18
CA GLY A 152 21.13 -0.15 -15.48
C GLY A 152 22.09 -1.34 -15.37
N ASN A 153 22.53 -1.89 -16.50
CA ASN A 153 23.52 -2.99 -16.55
C ASN A 153 24.85 -2.69 -15.82
N ASN A 154 25.12 -1.41 -15.52
CA ASN A 154 26.28 -0.94 -14.74
C ASN A 154 26.04 -0.92 -13.22
N GLY A 155 24.85 -1.30 -12.75
CA GLY A 155 24.45 -1.29 -11.34
C GLY A 155 24.30 0.11 -10.75
N LYS A 156 24.23 1.15 -11.58
CA LYS A 156 24.16 2.55 -11.14
C LYS A 156 22.85 3.20 -11.55
N TRP A 157 22.45 4.15 -10.71
CA TRP A 157 21.33 5.05 -10.90
C TRP A 157 21.77 6.27 -11.70
N GLU A 158 21.16 6.50 -12.86
CA GLU A 158 21.42 7.65 -13.72
C GLU A 158 20.11 8.43 -13.98
N ALA A 159 20.21 9.77 -14.01
CA ALA A 159 19.05 10.64 -14.16
C ALA A 159 18.28 10.40 -15.46
N ASN A 160 18.97 9.97 -16.54
CA ASN A 160 18.39 9.63 -17.83
C ASN A 160 17.39 8.44 -17.78
N GLN A 161 17.40 7.63 -16.72
CA GLN A 161 16.51 6.47 -16.54
C GLN A 161 15.13 6.84 -15.98
N LEU A 162 14.95 8.08 -15.53
CA LEU A 162 13.70 8.56 -14.96
C LEU A 162 12.64 8.84 -16.02
N SER A 163 11.37 8.88 -15.61
CA SER A 163 10.28 9.33 -16.48
C SER A 163 10.41 10.81 -16.84
N LYS A 164 9.86 11.21 -17.99
CA LYS A 164 9.92 12.61 -18.47
C LYS A 164 9.39 13.61 -17.43
N SER A 165 8.33 13.25 -16.70
CA SER A 165 7.78 14.10 -15.63
C SER A 165 8.76 14.32 -14.47
N LEU A 166 9.59 13.31 -14.16
CA LEU A 166 10.65 13.44 -13.16
C LEU A 166 11.85 14.22 -13.70
N HIS A 167 12.18 14.11 -14.99
CA HIS A 167 13.14 15.00 -15.64
C HIS A 167 12.71 16.46 -15.54
N ASP A 168 11.43 16.76 -15.79
CA ASP A 168 10.88 18.11 -15.70
C ASP A 168 10.98 18.67 -14.26
N ILE A 169 10.77 17.83 -13.24
CA ILE A 169 10.91 18.21 -11.83
C ILE A 169 12.39 18.46 -11.48
N ILE A 170 13.29 17.55 -11.86
CA ILE A 170 14.73 17.70 -11.60
C ILE A 170 15.29 18.95 -12.29
N SER A 171 14.88 19.21 -13.53
CA SER A 171 15.27 20.41 -14.27
C SER A 171 14.90 21.68 -13.51
N ARG A 172 13.64 21.77 -13.06
CA ARG A 172 13.13 22.89 -12.24
C ARG A 172 13.89 23.05 -10.92
N CYS A 173 14.16 21.95 -10.22
CA CYS A 173 14.90 22.00 -8.96
C CYS A 173 16.39 22.29 -9.13
N SER A 174 16.99 22.02 -10.30
CA SER A 174 18.40 22.33 -10.55
C SER A 174 18.64 23.83 -10.76
N GLU A 175 17.65 24.56 -11.29
CA GLU A 175 17.72 26.04 -11.41
C GLU A 175 17.74 26.72 -10.03
N ASP A 176 16.99 26.19 -9.06
CA ASP A 176 16.93 26.68 -7.67
C ASP A 176 18.18 26.35 -6.83
N SER A 177 19.03 25.43 -7.28
CA SER A 177 20.23 25.00 -6.55
C SER A 177 21.45 25.94 -6.73
N SER A 178 21.31 26.99 -7.54
CA SER A 178 22.35 28.02 -7.74
C SER A 178 22.50 28.98 -6.54
N THR A 179 21.59 28.94 -5.57
CA THR A 179 21.79 29.49 -4.22
C THR A 179 22.13 28.38 -3.26
N GLY A 180 23.43 28.09 -3.13
CA GLY A 180 23.95 27.09 -2.21
C GLY A 180 23.53 27.36 -0.76
N TYR A 181 23.25 26.29 -0.03
CA TYR A 181 23.11 26.33 1.43
C TYR A 181 24.46 26.72 2.05
N GLN A 182 24.55 27.92 2.64
CA GLN A 182 25.58 28.26 3.64
C GLN A 182 25.23 27.64 5.00
#